data_AF-A0A7N0VBD3-F1
#
_entry.id   AF-A0A7N0VBD3-F1
#
_cell.length_a   1.000
_cell.length_b   1.000
_cell.length_c   1.000
_cell.angle_alpha   90.00
_cell.angle_beta   90.00
_cell.angle_gamma   90.00
#
_symmetry.space_group_name_H-M   'P 1'
#
loop_
_entity.id
_entity.type
_entity.pdbx_description
1 polymer ?
#
loop_
_entity_poly.entity_id
_entity_poly.type
_entity_poly.pdbx_seq_one_letter_code
_entity_poly.pdbx_strand_id
1 'polypeptide(L)'
;MIALSLRPLGQHAMFYLAAAVSDFYVPWESMVEHKIQSGSGPLDMRLAQVPKMLPVLRSEWSPLAFCISFKLETDSKILLDKAVMALEKYKVHAVVANELLSRKEEVIVVQPTGNVTVQRSKDEADADIENPLIKLLVDAHNHYIKA
;
A
#
# COMPACT_ATOMS: atom_id res chain seq x y z
N MET A 1 17.53 -4.63 -7.66
CA MET A 1 16.15 -4.37 -7.21
C MET A 1 16.15 -4.26 -5.69
N ILE A 2 15.62 -3.18 -5.11
CA ILE A 2 15.72 -2.87 -3.66
C ILE A 2 15.25 -4.05 -2.79
N ALA A 3 14.17 -4.73 -3.18
CA ALA A 3 13.64 -5.84 -2.40
C ALA A 3 14.63 -7.01 -2.22
N LEU A 4 15.39 -7.33 -3.27
CA LEU A 4 16.44 -8.36 -3.21
C LEU A 4 17.61 -7.94 -2.31
N SER A 5 17.96 -6.66 -2.32
CA SER A 5 19.01 -6.10 -1.45
C SER A 5 18.62 -6.16 0.04
N LEU A 6 17.34 -6.08 0.36
CA LEU A 6 16.83 -6.17 1.74
C LEU A 6 16.63 -7.61 2.21
N ARG A 7 16.65 -8.61 1.31
CA ARG A 7 16.43 -10.03 1.64
C ARG A 7 17.34 -10.56 2.76
N PRO A 8 18.65 -10.23 2.83
CA PRO A 8 19.52 -10.72 3.90
C PRO A 8 19.15 -10.22 5.30
N LEU A 9 18.38 -9.13 5.41
CA LEU A 9 17.93 -8.61 6.70
C LEU A 9 16.75 -9.43 7.26
N GLY A 10 16.12 -10.28 6.45
CA GLY A 10 15.04 -11.16 6.89
C GLY A 10 13.92 -10.41 7.62
N GLN A 11 13.56 -10.89 8.81
CA GLN A 11 12.52 -10.30 9.66
C GLN A 11 12.84 -8.87 10.12
N HIS A 12 14.09 -8.42 10.05
CA HIS A 12 14.47 -7.07 10.43
C HIS A 12 14.20 -6.03 9.33
N ALA A 13 13.90 -6.45 8.10
CA ALA A 13 13.47 -5.52 7.05
C ALA A 13 11.97 -5.21 7.17
N MET A 14 11.62 -3.95 6.90
CA MET A 14 10.24 -3.48 6.74
C MET A 14 10.04 -2.87 5.36
N PHE A 15 8.96 -3.25 4.68
CA PHE A 15 8.44 -2.55 3.50
C PHE A 15 7.20 -1.75 3.90
N TYR A 16 7.29 -0.41 3.79
CA TYR A 16 6.18 0.53 3.97
C TYR A 16 5.73 1.03 2.59
N LEU A 17 4.71 0.39 2.01
CA LEU A 17 4.33 0.53 0.60
C LEU A 17 3.21 1.56 0.40
N ALA A 18 3.51 2.84 0.63
CA ALA A 18 2.54 3.95 0.58
C ALA A 18 2.36 4.62 -0.80
N ALA A 19 3.08 4.17 -1.83
CA ALA A 19 2.98 4.75 -3.16
C ALA A 19 1.61 4.46 -3.80
N ALA A 20 1.01 5.48 -4.43
CA ALA A 20 -0.16 5.32 -5.29
C ALA A 20 0.29 4.78 -6.66
N VAL A 21 0.34 3.45 -6.79
CA VAL A 21 0.76 2.76 -8.01
C VAL A 21 -0.40 2.66 -8.99
N SER A 22 -0.15 2.93 -10.28
CA SER A 22 -1.16 2.78 -11.33
C SER A 22 -1.68 1.35 -11.43
N ASP A 23 -3.00 1.17 -11.48
CA ASP A 23 -3.62 -0.15 -11.72
C ASP A 23 -3.61 -0.56 -13.20
N PHE A 24 -3.38 0.41 -14.09
CA PHE A 24 -3.39 0.23 -15.53
C PHE A 24 -2.17 0.89 -16.18
N TYR A 25 -1.71 0.35 -17.31
CA TYR A 25 -0.58 0.86 -18.06
C TYR A 25 -0.78 0.67 -19.58
N VAL A 26 0.05 1.33 -20.38
CA VAL A 26 0.13 1.09 -21.83
C VAL A 26 1.29 0.12 -22.08
N PRO A 27 1.05 -1.10 -22.61
CA PRO A 27 2.11 -2.01 -23.00
C PRO A 27 3.09 -1.37 -23.97
N TRP A 28 4.39 -1.66 -23.82
CA TRP A 28 5.45 -1.03 -24.59
C TRP A 28 5.25 -1.22 -26.09
N GLU A 29 4.86 -2.43 -26.49
CA GLU A 29 4.53 -2.82 -27.86
C GLU A 29 3.35 -2.03 -28.48
N SER A 30 2.53 -1.38 -27.65
CA SER A 30 1.39 -0.56 -28.06
C SER A 30 1.62 0.94 -27.85
N MET A 31 2.76 1.33 -27.28
CA MET A 31 3.07 2.72 -26.96
C MET A 31 3.53 3.45 -28.23
N VAL A 32 2.81 4.51 -28.60
CA VAL A 32 3.17 5.34 -29.76
C VAL A 32 4.34 6.27 -29.41
N GLU A 33 5.30 6.40 -30.34
CA GLU A 33 6.49 7.24 -30.12
C GLU A 33 6.19 8.74 -30.16
N HIS A 34 5.17 9.12 -30.92
CA HIS A 34 4.84 10.52 -31.16
C HIS A 34 3.55 10.92 -30.47
N LYS A 35 3.42 12.23 -30.19
CA LYS A 35 2.22 12.83 -29.63
C LYS A 35 0.98 12.40 -30.42
N ILE A 36 -0.03 11.90 -29.70
CA ILE A 36 -1.35 11.59 -30.26
C ILE A 36 -2.00 12.89 -30.77
N GLN A 37 -2.45 12.90 -32.01
CA GLN A 37 -3.01 14.08 -32.68
C GLN A 37 -4.51 14.23 -32.40
N SER A 38 -4.98 15.46 -32.22
CA SER A 38 -6.37 15.77 -31.81
C SER A 38 -7.35 15.98 -32.98
N GLY A 39 -6.94 15.73 -34.23
CA GLY A 39 -7.75 16.01 -35.43
C GLY A 39 -8.64 14.87 -35.92
N SER A 40 -8.54 13.69 -35.31
CA SER A 40 -9.04 12.42 -35.88
C SER A 40 -10.38 11.94 -35.28
N GLY A 41 -11.05 12.77 -34.49
CA GLY A 41 -12.25 12.38 -33.73
C GLY A 41 -11.96 12.13 -32.23
N PRO A 42 -12.85 11.41 -31.52
CA PRO A 42 -12.70 11.17 -30.09
C PRO A 42 -11.46 10.32 -29.79
N LEU A 43 -10.87 10.52 -28.59
CA LEU A 43 -9.71 9.77 -28.12
C LEU A 43 -10.14 8.48 -27.44
N ASP A 44 -9.81 7.35 -28.04
CA ASP A 44 -9.95 6.02 -27.44
C ASP A 44 -8.64 5.57 -26.80
N MET A 45 -8.62 5.41 -25.47
CA MET A 45 -7.47 4.85 -24.74
C MET A 45 -7.74 3.42 -24.29
N ARG A 46 -6.85 2.50 -24.67
CA ARG A 46 -6.86 1.11 -24.19
C ARG A 46 -5.69 0.90 -23.25
N LEU A 47 -5.99 0.50 -22.02
CA LEU A 47 -4.98 0.23 -21.00
C LEU A 47 -5.04 -1.24 -20.59
N ALA A 48 -3.88 -1.84 -20.35
CA ALA A 48 -3.74 -3.16 -19.77
C ALA A 48 -3.68 -3.07 -18.24
N GLN A 49 -4.14 -4.11 -17.54
CA GLN A 49 -4.00 -4.20 -16.09
C GLN A 49 -2.55 -4.45 -15.69
N VAL A 50 -2.08 -3.76 -14.65
CA VAL A 50 -0.74 -3.98 -14.09
C VAL A 50 -0.69 -5.32 -13.35
N PRO A 51 0.34 -6.15 -13.59
CA PRO A 51 0.56 -7.37 -12.82
C PRO A 51 0.66 -7.10 -11.32
N LYS A 52 0.01 -7.93 -10.50
CA LYS A 52 0.03 -7.75 -9.04
C LYS A 52 1.37 -8.26 -8.50
N MET A 53 2.24 -7.34 -8.09
CA MET A 53 3.63 -7.65 -7.69
C MET A 53 3.81 -7.96 -6.20
N LEU A 54 2.84 -7.63 -5.33
CA LEU A 54 2.92 -7.92 -3.90
C LEU A 54 3.09 -9.41 -3.57
N PRO A 55 2.42 -10.37 -4.27
CA PRO A 55 2.69 -11.78 -4.08
C PRO A 55 4.16 -12.14 -4.33
N VAL A 56 4.76 -11.66 -5.42
CA VAL A 56 6.17 -11.92 -5.77
C VAL A 56 7.11 -11.36 -4.70
N LEU A 57 6.82 -10.17 -4.17
CA LEU A 57 7.57 -9.59 -3.06
C LEU A 57 7.55 -10.53 -1.83
N ARG A 58 6.38 -11.07 -1.50
CA ARG A 58 6.14 -11.90 -0.30
C ARG A 58 6.55 -13.36 -0.45
N SER A 59 6.66 -13.90 -1.66
CA SER A 59 7.05 -15.30 -1.88
C SER A 59 8.49 -15.45 -2.34
N GLU A 60 9.03 -14.51 -3.11
CA GLU A 60 10.30 -14.70 -3.82
C GLU A 60 11.37 -13.67 -3.44
N TRP A 61 11.02 -12.38 -3.45
CA TRP A 61 12.04 -11.33 -3.31
C TRP A 61 12.46 -11.09 -1.86
N SER A 62 11.51 -11.00 -0.94
CA SER A 62 11.78 -10.80 0.48
C SER A 62 10.70 -11.44 1.37
N PRO A 63 10.66 -12.78 1.43
CA PRO A 63 9.57 -13.51 2.09
C PRO A 63 9.50 -13.32 3.61
N LEU A 64 10.66 -13.05 4.23
CA LEU A 64 10.77 -12.86 5.68
C LEU A 64 10.62 -11.41 6.12
N ALA A 65 10.54 -10.44 5.19
CA ALA A 65 10.40 -9.04 5.60
C ALA A 65 8.99 -8.74 6.11
N PHE A 66 8.90 -7.83 7.08
CA PHE A 66 7.64 -7.27 7.50
C PHE A 66 7.10 -6.35 6.40
N CYS A 67 5.83 -6.49 6.05
CA CYS A 67 5.27 -5.86 4.84
C CYS A 67 3.96 -5.19 5.18
N ILE A 68 3.89 -3.90 4.86
CA ILE A 68 2.77 -3.01 5.13
C ILE A 68 2.35 -2.44 3.79
N SER A 69 1.06 -2.56 3.45
CA SER A 69 0.50 -1.96 2.24
C SER A 69 -0.54 -0.92 2.57
N PHE A 70 -0.82 -0.03 1.63
CA PHE A 70 -1.83 1.01 1.78
C PHE A 70 -3.06 0.71 0.93
N LYS A 71 -4.23 1.03 1.48
CA LYS A 71 -5.50 1.00 0.78
C LYS A 71 -6.18 2.35 0.92
N LEU A 72 -6.16 3.11 -0.15
CA LEU A 72 -6.85 4.39 -0.28
C LEU A 72 -8.19 4.16 -0.99
N GLU A 73 -9.27 4.65 -0.39
CA GLU A 73 -10.60 4.69 -1.02
C GLU A 73 -11.25 6.05 -0.81
N THR A 74 -12.27 6.36 -1.59
CA THR A 74 -13.14 7.54 -1.40
C THR A 74 -14.48 7.18 -0.78
N ASP A 75 -14.82 5.90 -0.71
CA ASP A 75 -16.04 5.39 -0.07
C ASP A 75 -15.66 4.56 1.15
N SER A 76 -16.00 5.07 2.34
CA SER A 76 -15.71 4.42 3.63
C SER A 76 -16.43 3.08 3.81
N LYS A 77 -17.55 2.86 3.09
CA LYS A 77 -18.33 1.61 3.19
C LYS A 77 -17.59 0.41 2.60
N ILE A 78 -16.74 0.63 1.61
CA ILE A 78 -15.99 -0.44 0.93
C ILE A 78 -14.53 -0.51 1.38
N LEU A 79 -14.04 0.51 2.08
CA LEU A 79 -12.64 0.64 2.47
C LEU A 79 -12.17 -0.54 3.32
N LEU A 80 -12.93 -0.86 4.37
CA LEU A 80 -12.54 -1.92 5.30
C LEU A 80 -12.53 -3.29 4.63
N ASP A 81 -13.58 -3.63 3.88
CA ASP A 81 -13.67 -4.89 3.16
C ASP A 81 -12.51 -5.04 2.17
N LYS A 82 -12.21 -4.00 1.39
CA LYS A 82 -11.08 -4.01 0.45
C LYS A 82 -9.72 -4.14 1.15
N ALA A 83 -9.57 -3.58 2.34
CA ALA A 83 -8.36 -3.70 3.13
C ALA A 83 -8.18 -5.13 3.66
N VAL A 84 -9.26 -5.74 4.19
CA VAL A 84 -9.27 -7.15 4.63
C VAL A 84 -8.95 -8.09 3.46
N MET A 85 -9.62 -7.90 2.32
CA MET A 85 -9.33 -8.68 1.10
C MET A 85 -7.86 -8.53 0.64
N ALA A 86 -7.28 -7.33 0.75
CA ALA A 86 -5.88 -7.10 0.39
C ALA A 86 -4.92 -7.79 1.36
N LEU A 87 -5.22 -7.76 2.67
CA LEU A 87 -4.45 -8.45 3.71
C LEU A 87 -4.35 -9.94 3.39
N GLU A 88 -5.49 -10.60 3.14
CA GLU A 88 -5.58 -12.02 2.85
C GLU A 88 -4.93 -12.39 1.51
N LYS A 89 -5.26 -11.65 0.45
CA LYS A 89 -4.77 -11.93 -0.91
C LYS A 89 -3.26 -11.82 -1.02
N TYR A 90 -2.67 -10.79 -0.40
CA TYR A 90 -1.25 -10.51 -0.53
C TYR A 90 -0.42 -11.03 0.64
N LYS A 91 -1.06 -11.56 1.69
CA LYS A 91 -0.40 -12.09 2.90
C LYS A 91 0.58 -11.09 3.51
N VAL A 92 0.23 -9.80 3.45
CA VAL A 92 0.97 -8.73 4.12
C VAL A 92 0.66 -8.76 5.61
N HIS A 93 1.49 -8.11 6.42
CA HIS A 93 1.36 -8.13 7.87
C HIS A 93 0.40 -7.06 8.38
N ALA A 94 0.26 -5.96 7.62
CA ALA A 94 -0.73 -4.92 7.88
C ALA A 94 -1.19 -4.26 6.58
N VAL A 95 -2.44 -3.79 6.58
CA VAL A 95 -2.96 -2.86 5.58
C VAL A 95 -3.37 -1.57 6.29
N VAL A 96 -2.76 -0.46 5.93
CA VAL A 96 -3.21 0.87 6.38
C VAL A 96 -4.32 1.31 5.44
N ALA A 97 -5.54 1.38 5.96
CA ALA A 97 -6.74 1.72 5.23
C ALA A 97 -7.13 3.16 5.57
N ASN A 98 -7.25 4.02 4.56
CA ASN A 98 -7.55 5.42 4.76
C ASN A 98 -8.51 5.95 3.70
N GLU A 99 -9.47 6.78 4.13
CA GLU A 99 -10.35 7.50 3.21
C GLU A 99 -9.66 8.78 2.73
N LEU A 100 -9.78 9.14 1.46
CA LEU A 100 -9.05 10.24 0.84
C LEU A 100 -9.17 11.57 1.61
N LEU A 101 -10.36 11.91 2.08
CA LEU A 101 -10.64 13.20 2.70
C LEU A 101 -10.16 13.28 4.16
N SER A 102 -10.15 12.15 4.87
CA SER A 102 -9.78 12.07 6.29
C SER A 102 -8.41 11.45 6.54
N ARG A 103 -7.65 11.08 5.51
CA ARG A 103 -6.37 10.35 5.65
C ARG A 103 -5.30 10.99 6.54
N LYS A 104 -5.39 12.31 6.77
CA LYS A 104 -4.47 13.04 7.66
C LYS A 104 -4.95 13.08 9.12
N GLU A 105 -6.19 12.68 9.36
CA GLU A 105 -6.87 12.77 10.64
C GLU A 105 -7.11 11.39 11.24
N GLU A 106 -7.45 10.39 10.41
CA GLU A 106 -7.73 9.03 10.83
C GLU A 106 -7.31 8.00 9.78
N VAL A 107 -6.75 6.88 10.25
CA VAL A 107 -6.52 5.67 9.45
C VAL A 107 -6.91 4.43 10.25
N ILE A 108 -7.28 3.35 9.57
CA ILE A 108 -7.55 2.04 10.18
C ILE A 108 -6.42 1.09 9.77
N VAL A 109 -5.69 0.56 10.74
CA VAL A 109 -4.66 -0.45 10.51
C VAL A 109 -5.29 -1.83 10.67
N VAL A 110 -5.41 -2.54 9.55
CA VAL A 110 -6.00 -3.89 9.47
C VAL A 110 -4.88 -4.92 9.58
N GLN A 111 -4.97 -5.83 10.57
CA GLN A 111 -3.99 -6.88 10.85
C GLN A 111 -4.69 -8.23 11.06
N PRO A 112 -3.97 -9.36 10.96
CA PRO A 112 -4.55 -10.67 11.23
C PRO A 112 -5.10 -10.83 12.65
N THR A 113 -4.57 -10.07 13.61
CA THR A 113 -4.97 -10.07 15.02
C THR A 113 -6.14 -9.13 15.34
N GLY A 114 -6.56 -8.31 14.38
CA GLY A 114 -7.62 -7.32 14.57
C GLY A 114 -7.31 -5.97 13.91
N ASN A 115 -8.27 -5.05 14.01
CA ASN A 115 -8.18 -3.72 13.44
C ASN A 115 -7.94 -2.69 14.53
N VAL A 116 -7.09 -1.70 14.24
CA VAL A 116 -6.78 -0.60 15.15
C VAL A 116 -7.02 0.73 14.44
N THR A 117 -7.90 1.56 14.98
CA THR A 117 -8.07 2.94 14.50
C THR A 117 -6.99 3.82 15.09
N VAL A 118 -6.27 4.55 14.24
CA VAL A 118 -5.25 5.52 14.61
C VAL A 118 -5.77 6.90 14.25
N GLN A 119 -5.71 7.83 15.20
CA GLN A 119 -6.17 9.21 15.03
C GLN A 119 -5.04 10.19 15.31
N ARG A 120 -5.05 11.31 14.60
CA ARG A 120 -4.14 12.43 14.79
C ARG A 120 -4.44 13.08 16.15
N SER A 121 -3.39 13.41 16.90
CA SER A 121 -3.55 14.16 18.15
C SER A 121 -4.18 15.52 17.87
N LYS A 122 -5.18 15.91 18.66
CA LYS A 122 -5.82 17.23 18.58
C LYS A 122 -5.18 18.25 19.54
N ASP A 123 -4.32 17.78 20.44
CA ASP A 123 -3.75 18.59 21.51
C ASP A 123 -2.52 19.40 21.05
N GLU A 124 -1.90 19.00 19.94
CA GLU A 124 -0.73 19.65 19.37
C GLU A 124 -1.07 20.20 17.98
N ALA A 125 -0.81 21.49 17.75
CA ALA A 125 -1.10 22.15 16.48
C ALA A 125 -0.38 21.50 15.28
N ASP A 126 0.85 21.02 15.52
CA ASP A 126 1.71 20.38 14.53
C ASP A 126 1.67 18.84 14.61
N ALA A 127 0.67 18.26 15.26
CA ALA A 127 0.51 16.80 15.30
C ALA A 127 0.42 16.23 13.88
N ASP A 128 1.12 15.13 13.63
CA ASP A 128 1.03 14.34 12.40
C ASP A 128 0.47 12.95 12.72
N ILE A 129 -0.46 12.44 11.91
CA ILE A 129 -1.01 11.08 12.02
C ILE A 129 0.09 10.02 11.89
N GLU A 130 1.18 10.34 11.19
CA GLU A 130 2.31 9.44 11.02
C GLU A 130 2.97 9.10 12.36
N ASN A 131 2.99 10.00 13.35
CA ASN A 131 3.62 9.73 14.64
C ASN A 131 2.99 8.52 15.37
N PRO A 132 1.67 8.52 15.67
CA PRO A 132 1.03 7.36 16.28
C PRO A 132 0.97 6.15 15.34
N LEU A 133 0.86 6.35 14.02
CA LEU A 133 0.84 5.25 13.05
C LEU A 133 2.18 4.49 13.01
N ILE A 134 3.30 5.20 12.90
CA ILE A 134 4.63 4.59 12.86
C ILE A 134 4.93 3.90 14.19
N LYS A 135 4.53 4.49 15.33
CA LYS A 135 4.67 3.84 16.64
C LYS A 135 3.97 2.47 16.66
N LEU A 136 2.70 2.41 16.25
CA LEU A 136 1.94 1.16 16.17
C LEU A 136 2.62 0.12 15.25
N LEU A 137 3.09 0.55 14.08
CA LEU A 137 3.70 -0.36 13.09
C LEU A 137 5.08 -0.86 13.52
N VAL A 138 5.87 -0.03 14.21
CA VAL A 138 7.15 -0.43 14.82
C VAL A 138 6.92 -1.43 15.95
N ASP A 139 5.92 -1.21 16.79
CA ASP A 139 5.56 -2.18 17.84
C ASP A 139 5.14 -3.51 17.23
N ALA A 140 4.31 -3.50 16.18
CA ALA A 140 3.93 -4.72 15.46
C ALA A 140 5.14 -5.44 14.83
N HIS A 141 6.08 -4.68 14.26
CA HIS A 141 7.31 -5.23 13.68
C HIS A 141 8.24 -5.83 14.74
N ASN A 142 8.36 -5.17 15.90
CA ASN A 142 9.12 -5.70 17.04
C ASN A 142 8.57 -7.03 17.55
N HIS A 143 7.24 -7.20 17.55
CA HIS A 143 6.63 -8.49 17.87
C HIS A 143 6.95 -9.53 16.81
N TYR A 144 6.89 -9.17 15.53
CA TYR A 144 7.23 -10.07 14.41
C TYR A 144 8.69 -10.53 14.44
N ILE A 145 9.63 -9.67 14.83
CA ILE A 145 11.06 -10.03 14.96
C ILE A 145 11.30 -11.04 16.10
N LYS A 146 10.45 -11.03 17.14
CA LYS A 146 10.59 -11.89 18.32
C LYS A 146 9.83 -13.22 18.21
N ALA A 147 8.99 -13.38 17.19
CA ALA A 147 8.14 -14.55 16.96
C ALA A 147 8.87 -15.63 16.14
#